data_AF-A0A5I4ZZQ5-F1
#
_entry.id   AF-A0A5I4ZZQ5-F1
#
_cell.length_a   1.000
_cell.length_b   1.000
_cell.length_c   1.000
_cell.angle_alpha   90.00
_cell.angle_beta   90.00
_cell.angle_gamma   90.00
#
_symmetry.space_group_name_H-M   'P 1'
#
loop_
_entity.id
_entity.type
_entity.pdbx_description
1 polymer ?
#
loop_
_entity_poly.entity_id
_entity_poly.type
_entity_poly.pdbx_seq_one_letter_code
_entity_poly.pdbx_strand_id
1 'polypeptide(L)'
;MDYYHLYIRKARHQRSYAIPAYEGYQGTLKPVGLLFLEVCHQLPNSKGGANTSANMIIAPKFINNQINDAIPYQYGNYPGIKSTRECIPFSGSLFDGLVEQYGLPAVTAQLSKITPAKRFYGTVVRDIKFNGIDNELPLSTLLHEELWRLGHKRIAECLENSRKMFSYYPLYLELLAIVCFYTVLTGDADDVIGFICRLFHRCFAKTVSNSHQRYTELIYLLLSRYLYKYFSVKVVDRDAVVRFYNSLYSKEIIAPGETENEVLCYRYRSGSRCSKTTVFFPSSWKKDNPDDL
;
A
#
# COMPACT_ATOMS: atom_id res chain seq x y z
N MET A 1 -1.43 -20.43 2.45
CA MET A 1 -2.30 -19.39 3.08
C MET A 1 -3.57 -19.30 2.26
N ASP A 2 -4.74 -19.41 2.89
CA ASP A 2 -6.04 -19.27 2.20
C ASP A 2 -6.53 -17.81 2.17
N TYR A 3 -7.68 -17.58 1.54
CA TYR A 3 -8.35 -16.28 1.45
C TYR A 3 -8.68 -15.66 2.80
N TYR A 4 -9.19 -16.46 3.72
CA TYR A 4 -9.62 -16.01 5.04
C TYR A 4 -8.44 -15.41 5.82
N HIS A 5 -7.29 -16.07 5.77
CA HIS A 5 -6.06 -15.57 6.40
C HIS A 5 -5.58 -14.26 5.76
N LEU A 6 -5.76 -14.08 4.45
CA LEU A 6 -5.39 -12.84 3.76
C LEU A 6 -6.24 -11.64 4.25
N TYR A 7 -7.55 -11.84 4.45
CA TYR A 7 -8.43 -10.83 5.02
C TYR A 7 -8.11 -10.51 6.48
N ILE A 8 -7.71 -11.50 7.29
CA ILE A 8 -7.21 -11.25 8.66
C ILE A 8 -5.96 -10.35 8.61
N ARG A 9 -5.01 -10.65 7.71
CA ARG A 9 -3.80 -9.85 7.55
C ARG A 9 -4.16 -8.41 7.12
N LYS A 10 -5.00 -8.25 6.11
CA LYS A 10 -5.49 -6.93 5.68
C LYS A 10 -6.09 -6.14 6.83
N ALA A 11 -6.95 -6.77 7.63
CA ALA A 11 -7.58 -6.12 8.78
C ALA A 11 -6.57 -5.62 9.82
N ARG A 12 -5.44 -6.31 10.02
CA ARG A 12 -4.35 -5.87 10.91
C ARG A 12 -3.69 -4.59 10.41
N HIS A 13 -3.36 -4.50 9.12
CA HIS A 13 -2.74 -3.30 8.54
C HIS A 13 -3.72 -2.13 8.37
N GLN A 14 -4.99 -2.42 8.08
CA GLN A 14 -6.03 -1.41 7.89
C GLN A 14 -6.37 -0.64 9.17
N ARG A 15 -6.11 -1.23 10.36
CA ARG A 15 -6.26 -0.60 11.69
C ARG A 15 -7.61 0.10 11.89
N SER A 16 -8.70 -0.66 11.78
CA SER A 16 -10.03 -0.09 11.90
C SER A 16 -10.35 0.44 13.30
N TYR A 17 -11.11 1.54 13.35
CA TYR A 17 -11.64 2.18 14.56
C TYR A 17 -13.15 2.37 14.43
N ALA A 18 -13.83 2.70 15.53
CA ALA A 18 -15.27 2.93 15.57
C ALA A 18 -15.58 3.98 16.64
N ILE A 19 -15.81 5.22 16.20
CA ILE A 19 -16.13 6.35 17.08
C ILE A 19 -17.49 6.92 16.71
N PRO A 20 -18.24 7.51 17.67
CA PRO A 20 -19.49 8.21 17.38
C PRO A 20 -19.28 9.35 16.37
N ALA A 21 -20.29 9.63 15.54
CA ALA A 21 -20.21 10.71 14.56
C ALA A 21 -20.20 12.11 15.22
N TYR A 22 -20.90 12.25 16.34
CA TYR A 22 -20.98 13.44 17.17
C TYR A 22 -21.34 13.05 18.61
N GLU A 23 -21.19 13.99 19.55
CA GLU A 23 -21.52 13.79 20.97
C GLU A 23 -23.03 13.57 21.15
N GLY A 24 -23.40 12.47 21.83
CA GLY A 24 -24.81 12.07 21.98
C GLY A 24 -25.37 11.21 20.83
N TYR A 25 -24.55 10.77 19.87
CA TYR A 25 -24.99 9.83 18.83
C TYR A 25 -25.44 8.48 19.43
N GLN A 26 -26.70 8.12 19.19
CA GLN A 26 -27.32 6.88 19.70
C GLN A 26 -27.40 5.75 18.65
N GLY A 27 -26.90 5.97 17.44
CA GLY A 27 -26.95 4.97 16.37
C GLY A 27 -25.89 3.88 16.51
N THR A 28 -26.01 2.83 15.69
CA THR A 28 -25.00 1.77 15.59
C THR A 28 -23.70 2.33 15.03
N LEU A 29 -22.58 2.04 15.70
CA LEU A 29 -21.24 2.39 15.22
C LEU A 29 -20.86 1.50 14.04
N LYS A 30 -20.17 2.08 13.07
CA LYS A 30 -19.61 1.33 11.93
C LYS A 30 -18.07 1.39 11.99
N PRO A 31 -17.38 0.25 11.77
CA PRO A 31 -15.93 0.25 11.78
C PRO A 31 -15.42 0.93 10.50
N VAL A 32 -14.52 1.89 10.67
CA VAL A 32 -13.86 2.62 9.57
C VAL A 32 -12.40 2.18 9.54
N GLY A 33 -11.90 1.78 8.37
CA GLY A 33 -10.47 1.52 8.18
C GLY A 33 -9.67 2.82 8.27
N LEU A 34 -8.59 2.83 9.05
CA LEU A 34 -7.70 3.98 9.07
C LEU A 34 -7.00 4.13 7.72
N LEU A 35 -6.36 3.06 7.23
CA LEU A 35 -5.72 2.98 5.92
C LEU A 35 -6.63 2.23 4.94
N PHE A 36 -6.88 2.80 3.76
CA PHE A 36 -7.75 2.19 2.76
C PHE A 36 -7.00 1.09 1.98
N LEU A 37 -7.25 -0.18 2.35
CA LEU A 37 -6.62 -1.35 1.74
C LEU A 37 -7.62 -2.24 1.03
N GLU A 38 -7.19 -2.87 -0.06
CA GLU A 38 -7.91 -3.91 -0.78
C GLU A 38 -7.04 -5.15 -1.01
N VAL A 39 -7.70 -6.28 -1.28
CA VAL A 39 -7.03 -7.48 -1.79
C VAL A 39 -7.10 -7.37 -3.31
N CYS A 40 -5.95 -7.10 -3.92
CA CYS A 40 -5.82 -6.84 -5.34
C CYS A 40 -5.28 -8.08 -6.04
N HIS A 41 -5.77 -8.36 -7.25
CA HIS A 41 -5.16 -9.37 -8.09
C HIS A 41 -3.97 -8.76 -8.83
N GLN A 42 -2.84 -9.47 -8.89
CA GLN A 42 -1.73 -9.07 -9.74
C GLN A 42 -2.11 -9.24 -11.21
N LEU A 43 -2.57 -10.44 -11.61
CA LEU A 43 -3.27 -10.63 -12.87
C LEU A 43 -4.78 -10.68 -12.60
N PRO A 44 -5.60 -9.76 -13.14
CA PRO A 44 -7.04 -9.72 -12.86
C PRO A 44 -7.77 -11.02 -13.25
N ASN A 45 -8.67 -11.48 -12.38
CA ASN A 45 -9.49 -12.67 -12.67
C ASN A 45 -10.35 -12.48 -13.93
N SER A 46 -10.86 -11.27 -14.16
CA SER A 46 -11.60 -10.88 -15.37
C SER A 46 -10.79 -11.04 -16.66
N LYS A 47 -9.45 -11.17 -16.55
CA LYS A 47 -8.50 -11.36 -17.64
C LYS A 47 -7.83 -12.74 -17.60
N GLY A 48 -8.40 -13.70 -16.88
CA GLY A 48 -7.87 -15.06 -16.76
C GLY A 48 -6.83 -15.23 -15.66
N GLY A 49 -6.74 -14.30 -14.72
CA GLY A 49 -5.99 -14.44 -13.48
C GLY A 49 -6.46 -15.62 -12.63
N ALA A 50 -5.52 -16.28 -11.97
CA ALA A 50 -5.82 -17.36 -11.05
C ALA A 50 -6.37 -16.78 -9.73
N ASN A 51 -7.49 -17.32 -9.27
CA ASN A 51 -8.04 -17.01 -7.96
C ASN A 51 -7.27 -17.82 -6.88
N THR A 52 -6.02 -17.40 -6.64
CA THR A 52 -5.16 -17.97 -5.59
C THR A 52 -4.51 -16.86 -4.78
N SER A 53 -4.16 -17.13 -3.52
CA SER A 53 -3.48 -16.15 -2.66
C SER A 53 -2.09 -15.75 -3.17
N ALA A 54 -1.48 -16.56 -4.04
CA ALA A 54 -0.21 -16.26 -4.69
C ALA A 54 -0.34 -15.25 -5.85
N ASN A 55 -1.53 -15.08 -6.41
CA ASN A 55 -1.83 -14.04 -7.42
C ASN A 55 -2.41 -12.76 -6.78
N MET A 56 -2.43 -12.68 -5.46
CA MET A 56 -3.07 -11.59 -4.72
C MET A 56 -2.06 -10.83 -3.89
N ILE A 57 -2.28 -9.53 -3.73
CA ILE A 57 -1.50 -8.66 -2.86
C ILE A 57 -2.44 -7.73 -2.10
N ILE A 58 -2.15 -7.48 -0.83
CA ILE A 58 -2.83 -6.44 -0.06
C ILE A 58 -2.16 -5.10 -0.39
N ALA A 59 -2.90 -4.18 -1.00
CA ALA A 59 -2.36 -2.91 -1.45
C ALA A 59 -3.32 -1.74 -1.15
N PRO A 60 -2.84 -0.48 -1.23
CA PRO A 60 -3.70 0.68 -1.16
C PRO A 60 -4.82 0.64 -2.21
N LYS A 61 -6.06 0.84 -1.76
CA LYS A 61 -7.26 0.84 -2.62
C LYS A 61 -7.12 1.81 -3.79
N PHE A 62 -6.54 2.98 -3.53
CA PHE A 62 -6.31 4.01 -4.54
C PHE A 62 -5.52 3.47 -5.74
N ILE A 63 -4.43 2.72 -5.51
CA ILE A 63 -3.59 2.16 -6.56
C ILE A 63 -4.36 1.13 -7.38
N ASN A 64 -5.10 0.24 -6.71
CA ASN A 64 -5.93 -0.76 -7.38
C ASN A 64 -6.95 -0.13 -8.33
N ASN A 65 -7.65 0.91 -7.85
CA ASN A 65 -8.63 1.65 -8.64
C ASN A 65 -8.00 2.34 -9.85
N GLN A 66 -6.78 2.87 -9.72
CA GLN A 66 -6.10 3.50 -10.85
C GLN A 66 -5.69 2.51 -11.94
N ILE A 67 -5.29 1.30 -11.56
CA ILE A 67 -4.88 0.25 -12.51
C ILE A 67 -6.08 -0.32 -13.27
N ASN A 68 -7.27 -0.35 -12.64
CA ASN A 68 -8.56 -0.63 -13.28
C ASN A 68 -8.55 -1.91 -14.16
N ASP A 69 -8.19 -3.05 -13.58
CA ASP A 69 -8.10 -4.35 -14.26
C ASP A 69 -7.15 -4.39 -15.48
N ALA A 70 -6.19 -3.47 -15.58
CA ALA A 70 -5.13 -3.56 -16.57
C ALA A 70 -4.28 -4.82 -16.35
N ILE A 71 -3.87 -5.46 -17.46
CA ILE A 71 -2.99 -6.62 -17.42
C ILE A 71 -1.58 -6.12 -17.07
N PRO A 72 -0.91 -6.68 -16.04
CA PRO A 72 0.45 -6.30 -15.70
C PRO A 72 1.40 -6.69 -16.83
N TYR A 73 2.52 -5.98 -16.93
CA TYR A 73 3.57 -6.30 -17.90
C TYR A 73 4.06 -7.75 -17.72
N GLN A 74 3.89 -8.57 -18.76
CA GLN A 74 4.04 -10.03 -18.68
C GLN A 74 5.50 -10.51 -18.75
N TYR A 75 6.43 -9.66 -19.19
CA TYR A 75 7.85 -10.00 -19.27
C TYR A 75 8.68 -9.45 -18.10
N GLY A 76 8.01 -8.87 -17.09
CA GLY A 76 8.66 -8.35 -15.89
C GLY A 76 8.67 -9.34 -14.73
N ASN A 77 9.05 -8.85 -13.55
CA ASN A 77 9.22 -9.68 -12.35
C ASN A 77 7.88 -10.07 -11.68
N TYR A 78 6.77 -9.44 -12.08
CA TYR A 78 5.45 -9.61 -11.44
C TYR A 78 4.31 -9.78 -12.45
N PRO A 79 4.35 -10.78 -13.35
CA PRO A 79 3.33 -10.95 -14.40
C PRO A 79 1.96 -11.42 -13.88
N GLY A 80 1.87 -11.75 -12.58
CA GLY A 80 0.74 -12.46 -11.99
C GLY A 80 0.67 -13.92 -12.43
N ILE A 81 -0.36 -14.63 -11.97
CA ILE A 81 -0.54 -16.06 -12.22
C ILE A 81 -1.79 -16.26 -13.07
N LYS A 82 -1.64 -16.93 -14.22
CA LYS A 82 -2.77 -17.31 -15.08
C LYS A 82 -3.51 -18.53 -14.52
N SER A 83 -4.83 -18.53 -14.66
CA SER A 83 -5.63 -19.73 -14.44
C SER A 83 -5.25 -20.81 -15.45
N THR A 84 -5.04 -22.03 -14.98
CA THR A 84 -4.78 -23.21 -15.82
C THR A 84 -6.05 -23.91 -16.29
N ARG A 85 -7.21 -23.52 -15.73
CA ARG A 85 -8.50 -24.12 -16.05
C ARG A 85 -9.17 -23.39 -17.20
N GLU A 86 -9.99 -24.13 -17.94
CA GLU A 86 -10.82 -23.59 -19.00
C GLU A 86 -11.78 -22.52 -18.46
N CYS A 87 -12.03 -21.50 -19.29
CA CYS A 87 -13.04 -20.50 -19.01
C CYS A 87 -14.42 -21.13 -19.11
N ILE A 88 -15.19 -21.09 -18.03
CA ILE A 88 -16.58 -21.54 -18.02
C ILE A 88 -17.46 -20.29 -18.15
N PRO A 89 -18.04 -20.01 -19.32
CA PRO A 89 -18.96 -18.91 -19.47
C PRO A 89 -20.27 -19.23 -18.73
N PHE A 90 -20.81 -18.24 -18.02
CA PHE A 90 -22.14 -18.32 -17.41
C PHE A 90 -22.85 -16.98 -17.61
N SER A 91 -24.18 -17.01 -17.57
CA SER A 91 -25.01 -15.81 -17.66
C SER A 91 -25.41 -15.33 -16.26
N GLY A 92 -25.42 -14.01 -16.03
CA GLY A 92 -25.78 -13.44 -14.73
C GLY A 92 -24.63 -13.42 -13.73
N SER A 93 -24.96 -13.58 -12.45
CA SER A 93 -23.99 -13.50 -11.35
C SER A 93 -23.21 -14.82 -11.17
N LEU A 94 -22.08 -14.77 -10.46
CA LEU A 94 -21.35 -15.99 -10.08
C LEU A 94 -22.23 -16.98 -9.32
N PHE A 95 -23.17 -16.48 -8.51
CA PHE A 95 -24.11 -17.35 -7.81
C PHE A 95 -25.03 -18.08 -8.79
N ASP A 96 -25.56 -17.38 -9.79
CA ASP A 96 -26.43 -17.97 -10.82
C ASP A 96 -25.68 -19.05 -11.61
N GLY A 97 -24.44 -18.77 -12.05
CA GLY A 97 -23.60 -19.76 -12.73
C GLY A 97 -23.27 -20.99 -11.87
N LEU A 98 -23.02 -20.80 -10.57
CA LEU A 98 -22.81 -21.91 -9.64
C LEU A 98 -24.09 -22.75 -9.44
N VAL A 99 -25.25 -22.09 -9.35
CA VAL A 99 -26.56 -22.76 -9.19
C VAL A 99 -26.94 -23.53 -10.46
N GLU A 100 -26.69 -22.96 -11.63
CA GLU A 100 -26.91 -23.62 -12.93
C GLU A 100 -26.05 -24.88 -13.06
N GLN A 101 -24.78 -24.80 -12.66
CA GLN A 101 -23.83 -25.91 -12.81
C GLN A 101 -23.98 -27.01 -11.75
N TYR A 102 -24.25 -26.65 -10.49
CA TYR A 102 -24.19 -27.59 -9.35
C TYR A 102 -25.53 -27.76 -8.62
N GLY A 103 -26.54 -26.96 -8.95
CA GLY A 103 -27.84 -26.95 -8.27
C GLY A 103 -27.85 -26.17 -6.97
N LEU A 104 -28.97 -25.47 -6.70
CA LEU A 104 -29.17 -24.65 -5.51
C LEU A 104 -28.89 -25.38 -4.18
N PRO A 105 -29.31 -26.65 -3.97
CA PRO A 105 -29.06 -27.34 -2.71
C PRO A 105 -27.57 -27.53 -2.43
N ALA A 106 -26.79 -27.92 -3.44
CA ALA A 106 -25.36 -28.17 -3.28
C ALA A 106 -24.59 -26.88 -3.03
N VAL A 107 -24.91 -25.81 -3.77
CA VAL A 107 -24.31 -24.48 -3.58
C VAL A 107 -24.61 -23.97 -2.18
N THR A 108 -25.87 -24.03 -1.74
CA THR A 108 -26.29 -23.57 -0.41
C THR A 108 -25.59 -24.35 0.70
N ALA A 109 -25.47 -25.67 0.56
CA ALA A 109 -24.78 -26.53 1.52
C ALA A 109 -23.26 -26.27 1.61
N GLN A 110 -22.63 -25.77 0.54
CA GLN A 110 -21.22 -25.34 0.60
C GLN A 110 -21.07 -23.96 1.20
N LEU A 111 -21.93 -23.01 0.82
CA LEU A 111 -21.91 -21.66 1.39
C LEU A 111 -22.21 -21.67 2.91
N SER A 112 -23.08 -22.58 3.37
CA SER A 112 -23.39 -22.72 4.81
C SER A 112 -22.21 -23.20 5.66
N LYS A 113 -21.19 -23.81 5.06
CA LYS A 113 -19.96 -24.24 5.76
C LYS A 113 -18.97 -23.08 5.95
N ILE A 114 -19.17 -21.96 5.26
CA ILE A 114 -18.31 -20.79 5.41
C ILE A 114 -18.62 -20.14 6.76
N THR A 115 -17.72 -20.28 7.72
CA THR A 115 -17.84 -19.63 9.03
C THR A 115 -18.02 -18.13 8.84
N PRO A 116 -19.12 -17.53 9.31
CA PRO A 116 -19.31 -16.09 9.23
C PRO A 116 -18.16 -15.39 9.95
N ALA A 117 -17.53 -14.42 9.30
CA ALA A 117 -16.52 -13.59 9.96
C ALA A 117 -17.13 -12.97 11.23
N LYS A 118 -16.34 -12.90 12.32
CA LYS A 118 -16.78 -12.26 13.57
C LYS A 118 -17.31 -10.86 13.25
N ARG A 119 -18.61 -10.67 13.42
CA ARG A 119 -19.28 -9.40 13.11
C ARG A 119 -18.95 -8.39 14.21
N PHE A 120 -18.70 -7.15 13.80
CA PHE A 120 -18.68 -6.02 14.72
C PHE A 120 -20.12 -5.61 15.00
N TYR A 121 -20.52 -5.63 16.28
CA TYR A 121 -21.90 -5.37 16.69
C TYR A 121 -22.23 -3.89 16.90
N GLY A 122 -21.31 -2.97 16.59
CA GLY A 122 -21.62 -1.53 16.54
C GLY A 122 -21.93 -0.86 17.87
N THR A 123 -21.80 -1.57 18.99
CA THR A 123 -22.05 -1.06 20.34
C THR A 123 -20.78 -0.69 21.09
N VAL A 124 -19.61 -1.02 20.53
CA VAL A 124 -18.32 -0.86 21.21
C VAL A 124 -17.52 0.25 20.54
N VAL A 125 -17.24 1.32 21.29
CA VAL A 125 -16.31 2.37 20.86
C VAL A 125 -14.90 1.79 20.77
N ARG A 126 -14.20 2.13 19.71
CA ARG A 126 -12.81 1.76 19.47
C ARG A 126 -12.06 2.98 18.96
N ASP A 127 -11.17 3.51 19.78
CA ASP A 127 -10.31 4.63 19.39
C ASP A 127 -9.32 4.25 18.29
N ILE A 128 -8.88 5.29 17.56
CA ILE A 128 -7.76 5.19 16.63
C ILE A 128 -6.48 4.91 17.42
N LYS A 129 -5.72 3.91 16.99
CA LYS A 129 -4.41 3.56 17.53
C LYS A 129 -3.36 3.62 16.42
N PHE A 130 -2.60 4.71 16.40
CA PHE A 130 -1.59 4.96 15.38
C PHE A 130 -0.45 5.82 15.95
N ASN A 131 0.77 5.31 15.96
CA ASN A 131 1.91 5.99 16.58
C ASN A 131 2.68 6.93 15.64
N GLY A 132 2.10 7.30 14.50
CA GLY A 132 2.76 8.16 13.51
C GLY A 132 3.59 7.38 12.50
N ILE A 133 3.73 7.94 11.30
CA ILE A 133 4.55 7.33 10.24
C ILE A 133 6.03 7.28 10.61
N ASP A 134 6.47 8.17 11.51
CA ASP A 134 7.84 8.22 12.03
C ASP A 134 8.23 7.00 12.86
N ASN A 135 7.26 6.19 13.31
CA ASN A 135 7.51 4.96 14.05
C ASN A 135 7.02 3.70 13.30
N GLU A 136 5.87 3.77 12.63
CA GLU A 136 5.20 2.55 12.16
C GLU A 136 5.40 2.24 10.67
N LEU A 137 5.71 3.24 9.84
CA LEU A 137 5.88 3.10 8.37
C LEU A 137 4.87 2.10 7.76
N PRO A 138 3.56 2.41 7.81
CA PRO A 138 2.50 1.44 7.54
C PRO A 138 2.55 0.84 6.13
N LEU A 139 2.83 1.62 5.08
CA LEU A 139 2.90 1.13 3.70
C LEU A 139 4.21 0.40 3.44
N SER A 140 5.33 0.92 3.94
CA SER A 140 6.63 0.25 3.81
C SER A 140 6.63 -1.13 4.50
N THR A 141 6.05 -1.19 5.70
CA THR A 141 5.88 -2.44 6.44
C THR A 141 4.98 -3.42 5.68
N LEU A 142 3.82 -2.96 5.20
CA LEU A 142 2.90 -3.80 4.41
C LEU A 142 3.59 -4.34 3.14
N LEU A 143 4.33 -3.49 2.42
CA LEU A 143 5.01 -3.88 1.18
C LEU A 143 6.07 -4.97 1.46
N HIS A 144 6.93 -4.77 2.45
CA HIS A 144 7.93 -5.75 2.85
C HIS A 144 7.27 -7.10 3.16
N GLU A 145 6.21 -7.06 3.98
CA GLU A 145 5.45 -8.22 4.42
C GLU A 145 4.75 -9.00 3.30
N GLU A 146 4.25 -8.29 2.28
CA GLU A 146 3.61 -8.88 1.12
C GLU A 146 4.62 -9.42 0.10
N LEU A 147 5.71 -8.69 -0.16
CA LEU A 147 6.82 -9.18 -0.99
C LEU A 147 7.43 -10.46 -0.41
N TRP A 148 7.61 -10.51 0.92
CA TRP A 148 8.08 -11.71 1.60
C TRP A 148 7.11 -12.88 1.41
N ARG A 149 5.81 -12.64 1.61
CA ARG A 149 4.76 -13.66 1.46
C ARG A 149 4.69 -14.21 0.03
N LEU A 150 4.88 -13.35 -0.97
CA LEU A 150 4.88 -13.69 -2.39
C LEU A 150 6.20 -14.31 -2.87
N GLY A 151 7.19 -14.48 -1.98
CA GLY A 151 8.45 -15.16 -2.30
C GLY A 151 9.58 -14.25 -2.80
N HIS A 152 9.36 -12.93 -2.88
CA HIS A 152 10.35 -11.95 -3.31
C HIS A 152 11.29 -11.51 -2.17
N LYS A 153 11.87 -12.48 -1.46
CA LYS A 153 12.63 -12.27 -0.20
C LYS A 153 13.82 -11.31 -0.37
N ARG A 154 14.63 -11.47 -1.42
CA ARG A 154 15.80 -10.61 -1.68
C ARG A 154 15.42 -9.13 -1.83
N ILE A 155 14.30 -8.88 -2.50
CA ILE A 155 13.78 -7.51 -2.69
C ILE A 155 13.25 -6.99 -1.36
N ALA A 156 12.48 -7.79 -0.63
CA ALA A 156 11.97 -7.43 0.68
C ALA A 156 13.09 -7.08 1.67
N GLU A 157 14.20 -7.83 1.66
CA GLU A 157 15.41 -7.58 2.45
C GLU A 157 16.12 -6.29 2.04
N CYS A 158 16.25 -6.02 0.74
CA CYS A 158 16.87 -4.80 0.26
C CYS A 158 16.07 -3.55 0.67
N LEU A 159 14.74 -3.60 0.52
CA LEU A 159 13.86 -2.52 0.98
C LEU A 159 13.90 -2.36 2.50
N GLU A 160 13.98 -3.46 3.25
CA GLU A 160 14.12 -3.41 4.71
C GLU A 160 15.43 -2.78 5.17
N ASN A 161 16.54 -3.10 4.49
CA ASN A 161 17.84 -2.49 4.76
C ASN A 161 17.82 -0.98 4.45
N SER A 162 17.18 -0.60 3.34
CA SER A 162 16.95 0.80 2.99
C SER A 162 16.12 1.50 4.07
N ARG A 163 15.03 0.86 4.54
CA ARG A 163 14.18 1.37 5.62
C ARG A 163 14.96 1.65 6.90
N LYS A 164 15.85 0.74 7.31
CA LYS A 164 16.70 0.90 8.51
C LYS A 164 17.70 2.06 8.36
N MET A 165 18.37 2.14 7.22
CA MET A 165 19.40 3.18 6.96
C MET A 165 18.80 4.58 6.83
N PHE A 166 17.57 4.71 6.33
CA PHE A 166 16.91 6.00 6.07
C PHE A 166 15.72 6.27 6.99
N SER A 167 15.74 5.72 8.21
CA SER A 167 14.66 5.88 9.21
C SER A 167 14.35 7.33 9.57
N TYR A 168 15.29 8.27 9.35
CA TYR A 168 15.08 9.71 9.53
C TYR A 168 14.16 10.36 8.47
N TYR A 169 13.85 9.65 7.37
CA TYR A 169 13.05 10.13 6.25
C TYR A 169 11.76 9.28 6.07
N PRO A 170 10.85 9.27 7.05
CA PRO A 170 9.74 8.32 7.07
C PRO A 170 8.78 8.49 5.89
N LEU A 171 8.48 9.74 5.51
CA LEU A 171 7.58 10.00 4.39
C LEU A 171 8.15 9.48 3.06
N TYR A 172 9.46 9.49 2.87
CA TYR A 172 10.09 8.94 1.66
C TYR A 172 9.95 7.46 1.55
N LEU A 173 10.17 6.76 2.67
CA LEU A 173 10.05 5.32 2.72
C LEU A 173 8.62 4.89 2.41
N GLU A 174 7.65 5.68 2.86
CA GLU A 174 6.23 5.50 2.53
C GLU A 174 5.90 5.82 1.07
N LEU A 175 6.42 6.92 0.52
CA LEU A 175 6.25 7.28 -0.89
C LEU A 175 6.92 6.27 -1.83
N LEU A 176 8.10 5.78 -1.45
CA LEU A 176 8.80 4.71 -2.16
C LEU A 176 7.98 3.43 -2.12
N ALA A 177 7.36 3.11 -0.98
CA ALA A 177 6.47 1.97 -0.88
C ALA A 177 5.25 2.10 -1.80
N ILE A 178 4.66 3.29 -1.91
CA ILE A 178 3.54 3.58 -2.84
C ILE A 178 3.97 3.33 -4.29
N VAL A 179 5.12 3.86 -4.70
CA VAL A 179 5.66 3.63 -6.05
C VAL A 179 5.90 2.13 -6.28
N CYS A 180 6.51 1.44 -5.32
CA CYS A 180 6.75 0.00 -5.43
C CYS A 180 5.46 -0.82 -5.49
N PHE A 181 4.40 -0.46 -4.75
CA PHE A 181 3.10 -1.14 -4.87
C PHE A 181 2.52 -1.01 -6.28
N TYR A 182 2.54 0.21 -6.83
CA TYR A 182 2.10 0.44 -8.21
C TYR A 182 2.93 -0.42 -9.17
N THR A 183 4.25 -0.35 -9.05
CA THR A 183 5.18 -1.12 -9.87
C THR A 183 4.92 -2.64 -9.82
N VAL A 184 4.73 -3.21 -8.63
CA VAL A 184 4.41 -4.64 -8.46
C VAL A 184 3.09 -4.99 -9.14
N LEU A 185 2.07 -4.15 -8.99
CA LEU A 185 0.74 -4.38 -9.57
C LEU A 185 0.71 -4.17 -11.09
N THR A 186 1.63 -3.39 -11.66
CA THR A 186 1.76 -3.19 -13.11
C THR A 186 2.81 -4.09 -13.76
N GLY A 187 3.44 -5.01 -13.02
CA GLY A 187 4.41 -5.96 -13.56
C GLY A 187 5.86 -5.47 -13.66
N ASP A 188 6.20 -4.31 -13.10
CA ASP A 188 7.56 -3.71 -13.09
C ASP A 188 8.19 -3.55 -14.47
N ALA A 189 7.47 -2.93 -15.41
CA ALA A 189 7.94 -2.72 -16.79
C ALA A 189 9.22 -1.88 -16.89
N ASP A 190 9.39 -0.91 -15.99
CA ASP A 190 10.53 0.02 -15.98
C ASP A 190 11.70 -0.48 -15.09
N ASP A 191 11.63 -1.71 -14.55
CA ASP A 191 12.62 -2.28 -13.60
C ASP A 191 12.95 -1.34 -12.42
N VAL A 192 11.93 -0.67 -11.89
CA VAL A 192 12.06 0.33 -10.83
C VAL A 192 12.61 -0.32 -9.56
N ILE A 193 12.07 -1.48 -9.19
CA ILE A 193 12.44 -2.18 -7.97
C ILE A 193 13.85 -2.76 -8.10
N GLY A 194 14.18 -3.34 -9.27
CA GLY A 194 15.53 -3.81 -9.56
C GLY A 194 16.54 -2.66 -9.53
N PHE A 195 16.19 -1.50 -10.09
CA PHE A 195 17.03 -0.30 -10.03
C PHE A 195 17.29 0.15 -8.58
N ILE A 196 16.25 0.23 -7.73
CA ILE A 196 16.40 0.59 -6.31
C ILE A 196 17.38 -0.36 -5.61
N CYS A 197 17.24 -1.68 -5.83
CA CYS A 197 18.11 -2.67 -5.23
C CYS A 197 19.57 -2.54 -5.71
N ARG A 198 19.78 -2.39 -7.03
CA ARG A 198 21.12 -2.18 -7.59
C ARG A 198 21.76 -0.89 -7.09
N LEU A 199 20.97 0.18 -6.99
CA LEU A 199 21.41 1.47 -6.46
C LEU A 199 21.86 1.33 -5.01
N PHE A 200 21.06 0.65 -4.17
CA PHE A 200 21.40 0.40 -2.78
C PHE A 200 22.74 -0.35 -2.68
N HIS A 201 22.87 -1.48 -3.38
CA HIS A 201 24.11 -2.24 -3.38
C HIS A 201 25.30 -1.42 -3.93
N ARG A 202 25.12 -0.62 -4.99
CA ARG A 202 26.19 0.21 -5.54
C ARG A 202 26.68 1.27 -4.56
N CYS A 203 25.77 1.92 -3.85
CA CYS A 203 26.12 2.94 -2.86
C CYS A 203 26.77 2.33 -1.61
N PHE A 204 26.39 1.12 -1.20
CA PHE A 204 26.78 0.57 0.10
C PHE A 204 27.69 -0.67 0.05
N ALA A 205 28.01 -1.22 -1.12
CA ALA A 205 28.97 -2.32 -1.27
C ALA A 205 30.45 -1.87 -1.23
N LYS A 206 30.72 -0.57 -1.33
CA LYS A 206 32.06 0.02 -1.19
C LYS A 206 31.97 1.16 -0.18
N THR A 207 33.04 1.40 0.58
CA THR A 207 33.23 2.59 1.42
C THR A 207 33.43 3.83 0.52
N VAL A 208 32.37 4.22 -0.20
CA VAL A 208 32.34 5.46 -0.97
C VAL A 208 32.04 6.59 0.03
N SER A 209 32.80 7.69 -0.02
CA SER A 209 32.40 8.88 0.72
C SER A 209 31.03 9.36 0.21
N ASN A 210 30.18 9.86 1.11
CA ASN A 210 28.86 10.41 0.78
C ASN A 210 27.83 9.40 0.19
N SER A 211 27.99 8.09 0.43
CA SER A 211 27.03 7.06 -0.03
C SER A 211 25.58 7.35 0.34
N HIS A 212 25.33 7.83 1.56
CA HIS A 212 24.01 8.20 2.03
C HIS A 212 23.43 9.33 1.18
N GLN A 213 24.13 10.47 1.09
CA GLN A 213 23.68 11.60 0.28
C GLN A 213 23.37 11.19 -1.17
N ARG A 214 24.28 10.46 -1.82
CA ARG A 214 24.13 10.02 -3.20
C ARG A 214 22.93 9.09 -3.40
N TYR A 215 22.73 8.13 -2.49
CA TYR A 215 21.57 7.23 -2.56
C TYR A 215 20.28 8.03 -2.44
N THR A 216 20.21 8.92 -1.45
CA THR A 216 19.00 9.66 -1.12
C THR A 216 18.67 10.65 -2.27
N GLU A 217 19.66 11.32 -2.88
CA GLU A 217 19.49 12.15 -4.10
C GLU A 217 18.94 11.37 -5.29
N LEU A 218 19.41 10.14 -5.52
CA LEU A 218 18.93 9.32 -6.64
C LEU A 218 17.52 8.76 -6.38
N ILE A 219 17.20 8.42 -5.12
CA ILE A 219 15.83 8.06 -4.73
C ILE A 219 14.90 9.26 -4.89
N TYR A 220 15.34 10.48 -4.59
CA TYR A 220 14.57 11.69 -4.83
C TYR A 220 14.18 11.86 -6.29
N LEU A 221 15.14 11.70 -7.21
CA LEU A 221 14.89 11.78 -8.65
C LEU A 221 13.91 10.68 -9.11
N LEU A 222 14.07 9.47 -8.58
CA LEU A 222 13.16 8.36 -8.84
C LEU A 222 11.74 8.69 -8.38
N LEU A 223 11.58 9.17 -7.14
CA LEU A 223 10.29 9.56 -6.59
C LEU A 223 9.68 10.70 -7.41
N SER A 224 10.47 11.72 -7.76
CA SER A 224 10.03 12.86 -8.58
C SER A 224 9.46 12.41 -9.91
N ARG A 225 10.16 11.49 -10.59
CA ARG A 225 9.72 10.93 -11.86
C ARG A 225 8.46 10.09 -11.71
N TYR A 226 8.44 9.13 -10.80
CA TYR A 226 7.37 8.12 -10.76
C TYR A 226 6.12 8.59 -10.02
N LEU A 227 6.24 9.46 -9.02
CA LEU A 227 5.07 10.08 -8.39
C LEU A 227 4.36 11.01 -9.36
N TYR A 228 5.10 11.75 -10.19
CA TYR A 228 4.50 12.55 -11.26
C TYR A 228 3.88 11.66 -12.34
N LYS A 229 4.65 10.69 -12.88
CA LYS A 229 4.19 9.79 -13.95
C LYS A 229 2.92 9.01 -13.58
N TYR A 230 2.85 8.46 -12.36
CA TYR A 230 1.76 7.57 -11.98
C TYR A 230 0.61 8.29 -11.26
N PHE A 231 0.90 9.36 -10.52
CA PHE A 231 -0.07 10.00 -9.63
C PHE A 231 -0.28 11.48 -9.89
N SER A 232 0.44 12.07 -10.85
CA SER A 232 0.44 13.52 -11.11
C SER A 232 0.84 14.35 -9.88
N VAL A 233 1.69 13.80 -9.01
CA VAL A 233 2.15 14.47 -7.78
C VAL A 233 3.57 14.99 -8.00
N LYS A 234 3.72 16.32 -7.91
CA LYS A 234 5.03 16.98 -7.92
C LYS A 234 5.65 16.86 -6.53
N VAL A 235 6.79 16.18 -6.46
CA VAL A 235 7.49 15.92 -5.19
C VAL A 235 7.99 17.19 -4.51
N VAL A 236 8.35 18.20 -5.30
CA VAL A 236 8.72 19.55 -4.81
C VAL A 236 7.57 20.29 -4.14
N ASP A 237 6.32 19.96 -4.45
CA ASP A 237 5.13 20.60 -3.86
C ASP A 237 4.72 19.84 -2.60
N ARG A 238 5.09 20.39 -1.45
CA ARG A 238 4.81 19.81 -0.13
C ARG A 238 3.33 19.57 0.11
N ASP A 239 2.50 20.53 -0.26
CA ASP A 239 1.07 20.44 0.00
C ASP A 239 0.43 19.39 -0.92
N ALA A 240 0.89 19.25 -2.16
CA ALA A 240 0.46 18.17 -3.05
C ALA A 240 0.84 16.79 -2.49
N VAL A 241 2.07 16.61 -2.00
CA VAL A 241 2.52 15.35 -1.40
C VAL A 241 1.72 15.02 -0.13
N VAL A 242 1.50 16.00 0.74
CA VAL A 242 0.70 15.83 1.97
C VAL A 242 -0.74 15.43 1.65
N ARG A 243 -1.40 16.14 0.72
CA ARG A 243 -2.77 15.80 0.28
C ARG A 243 -2.83 14.40 -0.33
N PHE A 244 -1.87 14.07 -1.19
CA PHE A 244 -1.78 12.76 -1.81
C PHE A 244 -1.65 11.64 -0.77
N TYR A 245 -0.70 11.76 0.16
CA TYR A 245 -0.48 10.73 1.17
C TYR A 245 -1.71 10.56 2.08
N ASN A 246 -2.31 11.67 2.54
CA ASN A 246 -3.53 11.64 3.36
C ASN A 246 -4.73 11.04 2.63
N SER A 247 -4.79 11.09 1.29
CA SER A 247 -5.89 10.49 0.51
C SER A 247 -5.98 8.97 0.67
N LEU A 248 -4.90 8.32 1.12
CA LEU A 248 -4.87 6.88 1.41
C LEU A 248 -5.52 6.52 2.74
N TYR A 249 -5.89 7.52 3.55
CA TYR A 249 -6.38 7.34 4.92
C TYR A 249 -7.73 8.01 5.15
N SER A 250 -8.49 7.51 6.12
CA SER A 250 -9.76 8.13 6.54
C SER A 250 -9.59 9.29 7.51
N LYS A 251 -8.36 9.55 7.98
CA LYS A 251 -8.00 10.65 8.87
C LYS A 251 -6.69 11.25 8.40
N GLU A 252 -6.48 12.51 8.74
CA GLU A 252 -5.24 13.22 8.48
C GLU A 252 -4.08 12.55 9.24
N ILE A 253 -3.08 12.07 8.51
CA ILE A 253 -1.91 11.36 9.06
C ILE A 253 -0.70 12.28 9.12
N ILE A 254 -0.58 13.19 8.15
CA ILE A 254 0.47 14.19 8.11
C ILE A 254 -0.09 15.57 7.76
N ALA A 255 0.65 16.62 8.12
CA ALA A 255 0.37 18.00 7.72
C ALA A 255 1.68 18.71 7.35
N PRO A 256 1.62 19.83 6.62
CA PRO A 256 2.80 20.67 6.39
C PRO A 256 3.36 21.18 7.72
N GLY A 257 4.68 21.18 7.89
CA GLY A 257 5.35 21.76 9.05
C GLY A 257 5.49 23.28 9.00
N GLU A 258 6.05 23.86 10.05
CA GLU A 258 6.28 25.30 10.16
C GLU A 258 7.27 25.80 9.10
N THR A 259 8.33 25.02 8.84
CA THR A 259 9.28 25.32 7.76
C THR A 259 9.03 24.47 6.53
N GLU A 260 9.46 24.95 5.35
CA GLU A 260 9.26 24.25 4.07
C GLU A 260 9.85 22.83 4.02
N ASN A 261 10.85 22.54 4.86
CA ASN A 261 11.51 21.23 4.92
C ASN A 261 10.93 20.32 6.02
N GLU A 262 9.80 20.70 6.61
CA GLU A 262 9.18 19.95 7.69
C GLU A 262 7.79 19.44 7.34
N VAL A 263 7.46 18.29 7.93
CA VAL A 263 6.13 17.69 7.94
C VAL A 263 5.79 17.30 9.37
N LEU A 264 4.56 17.57 9.77
CA LEU A 264 3.99 17.09 11.03
C LEU A 264 3.44 15.69 10.83
N CYS A 265 3.85 14.75 11.68
CA CYS A 265 3.29 13.40 11.74
C CYS A 265 2.30 13.31 12.90
N TYR A 266 1.04 13.01 12.61
CA TYR A 266 0.03 12.83 13.64
C TYR A 266 0.09 11.45 14.27
N ARG A 267 -0.13 11.43 15.58
CA ARG A 267 -0.27 10.24 16.41
C ARG A 267 -1.62 10.27 17.09
N TYR A 268 -2.26 9.12 17.14
CA TYR A 268 -3.58 8.91 17.70
C TYR A 268 -3.50 7.86 18.80
N ARG A 269 -3.79 8.27 20.04
CA ARG A 269 -3.79 7.39 21.21
C ARG A 269 -4.84 7.84 22.21
N SER A 270 -5.67 6.91 22.67
CA SER A 270 -6.67 7.14 23.74
C SER A 270 -7.53 8.38 23.51
N GLY A 271 -8.11 8.50 22.31
CA GLY A 271 -8.96 9.63 21.92
C GLY A 271 -8.24 10.97 21.69
N SER A 272 -6.92 11.05 21.91
CA SER A 272 -6.13 12.27 21.73
C SER A 272 -5.31 12.25 20.45
N ARG A 273 -5.13 13.43 19.84
CA ARG A 273 -4.24 13.67 18.70
C ARG A 273 -3.05 14.50 19.17
N CYS A 274 -1.84 13.99 18.96
CA CYS A 274 -0.60 14.77 19.09
C CYS A 274 0.19 14.70 17.79
N SER A 275 1.18 15.57 17.62
CA SER A 275 2.04 15.60 16.44
C SER A 275 3.51 15.55 16.83
N LYS A 276 4.34 15.09 15.89
CA LYS A 276 5.79 15.22 15.94
C LYS A 276 6.29 15.67 14.58
N THR A 277 7.20 16.63 14.56
CA THR A 277 7.82 17.12 13.33
C THR A 277 8.87 16.13 12.82
N THR A 278 8.91 15.96 11.51
CA THR A 278 9.92 15.21 10.77
C THR A 278 10.34 15.95 9.51
N VAL A 279 11.34 15.43 8.81
CA VAL A 279 11.91 16.06 7.62
C VAL A 279 11.09 15.70 6.37
N PHE A 280 10.76 16.74 5.61
CA PHE A 280 10.11 16.65 4.30
C PHE A 280 11.13 16.44 3.16
N PHE A 281 12.16 17.28 3.06
CA PHE A 281 13.33 17.05 2.21
C PHE A 281 14.64 17.50 2.90
N PRO A 282 15.77 16.81 2.67
CA PRO A 282 17.09 17.35 2.97
C PRO A 282 17.25 18.71 2.30
N SER A 283 17.62 19.72 3.08
CA SER A 283 17.82 21.10 2.63
C SER A 283 18.85 21.23 1.50
N SER A 284 19.75 20.25 1.35
CA SER A 284 20.78 20.20 0.29
C SER A 284 20.26 19.84 -1.10
N TRP A 285 18.97 19.55 -1.25
CA TRP A 285 18.40 19.02 -2.50
C TRP A 285 17.59 20.01 -3.33
N LYS A 286 17.40 21.22 -2.81
CA LYS A 286 17.05 22.37 -3.63
C LYS A 286 18.31 22.77 -4.39
N LYS A 287 18.61 22.08 -5.50
CA LYS A 287 19.40 22.67 -6.58
C LYS A 287 18.43 23.36 -7.51
N ASP A 288 18.70 24.64 -7.75
CA ASP A 288 17.93 25.53 -8.60
C ASP A 288 17.80 24.97 -10.02
N ASN A 289 16.61 24.42 -10.34
CA ASN A 289 15.87 24.48 -11.62
C ASN A 289 15.08 23.19 -11.90
N PRO A 290 13.74 23.27 -12.02
CA PRO A 290 12.89 22.15 -12.45
C PRO A 290 12.90 21.84 -13.96
N ASP A 291 13.59 22.63 -14.78
CA ASP A 291 13.41 22.61 -16.24
C ASP A 291 14.34 21.65 -17.02
N ASP A 292 15.12 20.80 -16.35
CA ASP A 292 16.12 19.91 -17.00
C ASP A 292 15.87 18.40 -16.85
N LEU A 293 14.62 17.94 -16.60
CA LEU A 293 14.28 16.50 -16.58
C LEU A 293 12.96 16.13 -17.28
#